data_AF-A0AAU4RVC6-F1
#
_entry.id   AF-A0AAU4RVC6-F1
#
_cell.length_a   1.000
_cell.length_b   1.000
_cell.length_c   1.000
_cell.angle_alpha   90.00
_cell.angle_beta   90.00
_cell.angle_gamma   90.00
#
_symmetry.space_group_name_H-M   'P 1'
#
loop_
_entity.id
_entity.type
_entity.pdbx_description
1 polymer ?
#
loop_
_entity_poly.entity_id
_entity_poly.type
_entity_poly.pdbx_seq_one_letter_code
_entity_poly.pdbx_strand_id
1 'polypeptide(L)'
;MTANAIYGYFANRDDLVTTLINNVYTSLADTVDAAWDAAPAQDPAARIQAWACAFRDWALANPEGFRLIYGDPVPGYRPPEGGAAPDAAHRVCTGITALAAAAWPHAEPRYADSDFEWSDFDAGLLGKVRPAFPDLPPAAVALALRIWSHLHGLVSLEIYGHLQAQALSPEKLFREELAQLIRSLSITPQG
;
A
#
# COMPACT_ATOMS: atom_id res chain seq x y z
N MET A 1 -24.32 23.21 -6.87
CA MET A 1 -24.42 23.07 -5.39
C MET A 1 -23.84 24.33 -4.76
N THR A 2 -24.53 24.95 -3.80
CA THR A 2 -24.01 26.13 -3.08
C THR A 2 -23.20 25.68 -1.86
N ALA A 3 -22.20 26.46 -1.45
CA ALA A 3 -21.36 26.14 -0.28
C ALA A 3 -22.17 25.87 1.01
N ASN A 4 -23.38 26.43 1.10
CA ASN A 4 -24.29 26.26 2.24
C ASN A 4 -24.95 24.87 2.31
N ALA A 5 -25.08 24.17 1.18
CA ALA A 5 -25.69 22.83 1.15
C ALA A 5 -24.76 21.75 1.74
N ILE A 6 -23.44 21.96 1.69
CA ILE A 6 -22.44 21.00 2.18
C ILE A 6 -22.45 20.91 3.72
N TYR A 7 -22.66 22.03 4.41
CA TYR A 7 -22.81 22.07 5.88
C TYR A 7 -24.15 21.50 6.38
N GLY A 8 -25.07 21.14 5.47
CA GLY A 8 -26.23 20.31 5.81
C GLY A 8 -25.88 18.83 6.00
N TYR A 9 -24.74 18.37 5.47
CA TYR A 9 -24.28 16.98 5.53
C TYR A 9 -23.12 16.76 6.52
N PHE A 10 -22.34 17.79 6.79
CA PHE A 10 -21.15 17.72 7.66
C PHE A 10 -21.21 18.82 8.71
N ALA A 11 -20.99 18.48 9.98
CA ALA A 11 -21.10 19.45 11.07
C ALA A 11 -19.96 20.47 11.04
N ASN A 12 -18.79 20.07 10.52
CA ASN A 12 -17.66 20.97 10.32
C ASN A 12 -16.75 20.52 9.15
N ARG A 13 -15.71 21.31 8.88
CA ARG A 13 -14.72 21.03 7.83
C ARG A 13 -13.96 19.72 8.07
N ASP A 14 -13.60 19.42 9.31
CA ASP A 14 -12.83 18.22 9.64
C ASP A 14 -13.68 16.95 9.44
N ASP A 15 -14.99 17.01 9.69
CA ASP A 15 -15.92 15.90 9.37
C ASP A 15 -15.97 15.64 7.86
N LEU A 16 -16.02 16.71 7.05
CA LEU A 16 -15.97 16.62 5.59
C LEU A 16 -14.64 16.01 5.12
N VAL A 17 -13.51 16.48 5.64
CA VAL A 17 -12.17 15.98 5.28
C VAL A 17 -12.00 14.53 5.72
N THR A 18 -12.45 14.17 6.93
CA THR A 18 -12.45 12.78 7.44
C THR A 18 -13.23 11.87 6.50
N THR A 19 -14.46 12.27 6.14
CA THR A 19 -15.30 11.49 5.24
C THR A 19 -14.67 11.34 3.85
N LEU A 20 -14.05 12.41 3.34
CA LEU A 20 -13.36 12.37 2.05
C LEU A 20 -12.16 11.41 2.10
N ILE A 21 -11.29 11.51 3.11
CA ILE A 21 -10.15 10.60 3.27
C ILE A 21 -10.65 9.16 3.37
N ASN A 22 -11.69 8.90 4.18
CA ASN A 22 -12.26 7.57 4.33
C ASN A 22 -12.74 6.99 3.00
N ASN A 23 -13.53 7.76 2.24
CA ASN A 23 -14.06 7.28 0.96
C ASN A 23 -12.97 7.04 -0.08
N VAL A 24 -11.99 7.95 -0.18
CA VAL A 24 -10.88 7.82 -1.12
C VAL A 24 -9.99 6.62 -0.75
N TYR A 25 -9.66 6.45 0.52
CA TYR A 25 -8.82 5.33 0.96
C TYR A 25 -9.56 4.00 0.84
N THR A 26 -10.87 3.97 1.11
CA THR A 26 -11.70 2.78 0.86
C THR A 26 -11.67 2.39 -0.62
N SER A 27 -11.78 3.35 -1.54
CA SER A 27 -11.66 3.07 -2.97
C SER A 27 -10.30 2.46 -3.35
N LEU A 28 -9.21 2.92 -2.74
CA LEU A 28 -7.90 2.29 -2.93
C LEU A 28 -7.90 0.85 -2.39
N ALA A 29 -8.36 0.65 -1.16
CA ALA A 29 -8.42 -0.67 -0.52
C ALA A 29 -9.25 -1.66 -1.36
N ASP A 30 -10.44 -1.26 -1.83
CA ASP A 30 -11.29 -2.06 -2.70
C ASP A 30 -10.58 -2.45 -4.00
N THR A 31 -9.83 -1.50 -4.59
CA THR A 31 -9.12 -1.73 -5.86
C THR A 31 -8.02 -2.78 -5.71
N VAL A 32 -7.22 -2.68 -4.65
CA VAL A 32 -6.11 -3.63 -4.43
C VAL A 32 -6.58 -4.99 -3.92
N ASP A 33 -7.65 -5.03 -3.13
CA ASP A 33 -8.28 -6.28 -2.68
C ASP A 33 -8.88 -7.04 -3.88
N ALA A 34 -9.59 -6.35 -4.78
CA ALA A 34 -10.13 -6.98 -5.99
C ALA A 34 -9.01 -7.56 -6.89
N ALA A 35 -7.87 -6.87 -6.98
CA ALA A 35 -6.71 -7.36 -7.74
C ALA A 35 -6.05 -8.58 -7.10
N TRP A 36 -5.98 -8.61 -5.77
CA TRP A 36 -5.50 -9.77 -5.01
C TRP A 36 -6.40 -10.99 -5.19
N ASP A 37 -7.72 -10.80 -5.10
CA ASP A 37 -8.71 -11.88 -5.23
C ASP A 37 -8.78 -12.45 -6.65
N ALA A 38 -8.58 -11.62 -7.67
CA ALA A 38 -8.53 -12.05 -9.07
C ALA A 38 -7.25 -12.79 -9.44
N ALA A 39 -6.16 -12.62 -8.67
CA ALA A 39 -4.87 -13.22 -8.94
C ALA A 39 -4.78 -14.69 -8.44
N PRO A 40 -4.12 -15.60 -9.19
CA PRO A 40 -3.98 -17.00 -8.80
C PRO A 40 -3.40 -17.17 -7.38
N ALA A 41 -4.07 -17.98 -6.54
CA ALA A 41 -3.67 -18.20 -5.15
C ALA A 41 -2.27 -18.81 -5.00
N GLN A 42 -1.92 -19.68 -5.94
CA GLN A 42 -0.69 -20.45 -5.97
C GLN A 42 0.50 -19.75 -6.64
N ASP A 43 0.32 -18.49 -7.09
CA ASP A 43 1.37 -17.73 -7.77
C ASP A 43 1.66 -16.41 -7.02
N PRO A 44 2.65 -16.41 -6.11
CA PRO A 44 3.06 -15.20 -5.39
C PRO A 44 3.54 -14.08 -6.31
N ALA A 45 4.19 -14.40 -7.44
CA ALA A 45 4.64 -13.38 -8.39
C ALA A 45 3.45 -12.70 -9.04
N ALA A 46 2.46 -13.47 -9.52
CA ALA A 46 1.24 -12.92 -10.10
C ALA A 46 0.46 -12.06 -9.09
N ARG A 47 0.40 -12.46 -7.81
CA ARG A 47 -0.23 -11.67 -6.74
C ARG A 47 0.46 -10.34 -6.48
N ILE A 48 1.79 -10.35 -6.36
CA ILE A 48 2.58 -9.13 -6.21
C ILE A 48 2.37 -8.23 -7.43
N GLN A 49 2.39 -8.78 -8.64
CA GLN A 49 2.18 -8.02 -9.86
C GLN A 49 0.80 -7.37 -9.93
N ALA A 50 -0.26 -8.16 -9.70
CA ALA A 50 -1.63 -7.68 -9.76
C ALA A 50 -1.88 -6.56 -8.74
N TRP A 51 -1.46 -6.76 -7.49
CA TRP A 51 -1.62 -5.78 -6.42
C TRP A 51 -0.85 -4.49 -6.72
N ALA A 52 0.43 -4.60 -7.11
CA ALA A 52 1.28 -3.46 -7.43
C ALA A 52 0.74 -2.64 -8.60
N CYS A 53 0.27 -3.29 -9.67
CA CYS A 53 -0.33 -2.62 -10.81
C CYS A 53 -1.64 -1.94 -10.44
N ALA A 54 -2.51 -2.61 -9.68
CA ALA A 54 -3.76 -2.01 -9.22
C ALA A 54 -3.52 -0.78 -8.34
N PHE A 55 -2.54 -0.82 -7.45
CA PHE A 55 -2.13 0.33 -6.63
C PHE A 55 -1.66 1.50 -7.50
N ARG A 56 -0.76 1.25 -8.46
CA ARG A 56 -0.27 2.29 -9.39
C ARG A 56 -1.39 2.86 -10.26
N ASP A 57 -2.19 2.00 -10.87
CA ASP A 57 -3.25 2.41 -11.79
C ASP A 57 -4.32 3.23 -11.06
N TRP A 58 -4.68 2.82 -9.83
CA TRP A 58 -5.55 3.62 -8.96
C TRP A 58 -4.95 4.99 -8.65
N ALA A 59 -3.67 5.04 -8.27
CA ALA A 59 -3.00 6.29 -7.92
C ALA A 59 -2.94 7.26 -9.10
N LEU A 60 -2.63 6.77 -10.30
CA LEU A 60 -2.57 7.58 -11.53
C LEU A 60 -3.95 8.06 -12.00
N ALA A 61 -5.00 7.26 -11.76
CA ALA A 61 -6.38 7.67 -12.01
C ALA A 61 -6.89 8.66 -10.95
N ASN A 62 -6.33 8.65 -9.74
CA ASN A 62 -6.77 9.45 -8.59
C ASN A 62 -5.61 10.23 -7.93
N PRO A 63 -4.86 11.09 -8.65
CA PRO A 63 -3.63 11.69 -8.12
C PRO A 63 -3.88 12.59 -6.90
N GLU A 64 -4.98 13.36 -6.89
CA GLU A 64 -5.34 14.17 -5.71
C GLU A 64 -5.81 13.30 -4.54
N GLY A 65 -6.43 12.15 -4.81
CA GLY A 65 -6.80 11.18 -3.79
C GLY A 65 -5.57 10.54 -3.16
N PHE A 66 -4.57 10.19 -3.97
CA PHE A 66 -3.28 9.71 -3.50
C PHE A 66 -2.61 10.75 -2.59
N ARG A 67 -2.55 12.02 -3.01
CA ARG A 67 -1.96 13.10 -2.19
C ARG A 67 -2.74 13.36 -0.91
N LEU A 68 -4.06 13.20 -0.93
CA LEU A 68 -4.89 13.34 0.25
C LEU A 68 -4.58 12.26 1.31
N ILE A 69 -4.23 11.04 0.89
CA ILE A 69 -3.91 9.93 1.79
C ILE A 69 -2.45 9.93 2.22
N TYR A 70 -1.53 10.12 1.27
CA TYR A 70 -0.08 9.87 1.46
C TYR A 70 0.78 11.13 1.32
N GLY A 71 0.19 12.30 1.05
CA GLY A 71 0.89 13.57 0.95
C GLY A 71 0.89 14.36 2.25
N ASP A 72 1.14 15.67 2.13
CA ASP A 72 1.14 16.57 3.27
C ASP A 72 -0.23 16.62 3.96
N PRO A 73 -0.27 16.63 5.30
CA PRO A 73 -1.53 16.78 6.02
C PRO A 73 -2.27 18.05 5.60
N VAL A 74 -3.60 17.93 5.45
CA VAL A 74 -4.46 19.07 5.14
C VAL A 74 -4.27 20.16 6.22
N PRO A 75 -3.91 21.40 5.87
CA PRO A 75 -3.66 22.44 6.86
C PRO A 75 -4.85 22.64 7.81
N GLY A 76 -4.56 22.65 9.11
CA GLY A 76 -5.54 22.83 10.18
C GLY A 76 -6.51 21.67 10.42
N TYR A 77 -6.44 20.59 9.63
CA TYR A 77 -7.25 19.39 9.83
C TYR A 77 -6.76 18.59 11.04
N ARG A 78 -7.70 18.16 11.90
CA ARG A 78 -7.40 17.25 13.00
C ARG A 78 -8.13 15.92 12.77
N PRO A 79 -7.39 14.83 12.49
CA PRO A 79 -8.03 13.52 12.33
C PRO A 79 -8.64 13.07 13.66
N PRO A 80 -9.74 12.28 13.62
CA PRO A 80 -10.30 11.67 14.81
C PRO A 80 -9.33 10.65 15.43
N GLU A 81 -9.62 10.23 16.66
CA GLU A 81 -8.90 9.12 17.30
C GLU A 81 -8.96 7.86 16.43
N GLY A 82 -7.83 7.19 16.24
CA GLY A 82 -7.72 6.04 15.33
C GLY A 82 -7.48 6.41 13.85
N GLY A 83 -7.55 7.70 13.50
CA GLY A 83 -7.29 8.21 12.16
C GLY A 83 -8.54 8.32 11.29
N ALA A 84 -8.37 8.93 10.11
CA ALA A 84 -9.51 9.28 9.25
C ALA A 84 -10.17 8.09 8.53
N ALA A 85 -9.44 6.98 8.38
CA ALA A 85 -9.85 5.82 7.59
C ALA A 85 -9.26 4.50 8.17
N PRO A 86 -9.56 4.16 9.44
CA PRO A 86 -8.88 3.05 10.13
C PRO A 86 -9.06 1.71 9.41
N ASP A 87 -10.25 1.42 8.89
CA ASP A 87 -10.56 0.17 8.21
C ASP A 87 -9.81 0.03 6.88
N ALA A 88 -9.84 1.06 6.03
CA ALA A 88 -9.12 1.07 4.75
C ALA A 88 -7.61 0.96 4.96
N ALA A 89 -7.06 1.71 5.94
CA ALA A 89 -5.65 1.63 6.29
C ALA A 89 -5.25 0.24 6.81
N HIS A 90 -6.13 -0.41 7.58
CA HIS A 90 -5.91 -1.78 8.05
C HIS A 90 -5.94 -2.80 6.91
N ARG A 91 -6.89 -2.69 5.96
CA ARG A 91 -6.98 -3.55 4.77
C ARG A 91 -5.72 -3.45 3.92
N VAL A 92 -5.27 -2.24 3.58
CA VAL A 92 -4.05 -2.04 2.78
C VAL A 92 -2.81 -2.59 3.49
N CYS A 93 -2.68 -2.34 4.81
CA CYS A 93 -1.61 -2.92 5.63
C CYS A 93 -1.61 -4.46 5.60
N THR A 94 -2.80 -5.06 5.72
CA THR A 94 -2.99 -6.51 5.68
C THR A 94 -2.66 -7.07 4.30
N GLY A 95 -3.09 -6.40 3.22
CA GLY A 95 -2.79 -6.79 1.85
C GLY A 95 -1.29 -6.80 1.54
N ILE A 96 -0.56 -5.75 1.94
CA ILE A 96 0.91 -5.70 1.82
C ILE A 96 1.57 -6.83 2.60
N THR A 97 1.10 -7.10 3.82
CA THR A 97 1.61 -8.20 4.64
C THR A 97 1.30 -9.55 4.00
N ALA A 98 0.14 -9.69 3.34
CA ALA A 98 -0.22 -10.89 2.59
C ALA A 98 0.71 -11.12 1.38
N LEU A 99 1.14 -10.05 0.69
CA LEU A 99 2.17 -10.15 -0.37
C LEU A 99 3.46 -10.75 0.18
N ALA A 100 3.94 -10.24 1.33
CA ALA A 100 5.14 -10.76 1.98
C ALA A 100 4.95 -12.20 2.46
N ALA A 101 3.77 -12.53 3.02
CA ALA A 101 3.45 -13.88 3.46
C ALA A 101 3.46 -14.88 2.30
N ALA A 102 2.88 -14.52 1.15
CA ALA A 102 2.89 -15.35 -0.05
C ALA A 102 4.32 -15.53 -0.61
N ALA A 103 5.16 -14.50 -0.50
CA ALA A 103 6.55 -14.57 -0.93
C ALA A 103 7.49 -15.30 0.05
N TRP A 104 7.12 -15.34 1.35
CA TRP A 104 8.01 -15.78 2.42
C TRP A 104 8.63 -17.15 2.20
N PRO A 105 7.89 -18.21 1.77
CA PRO A 105 8.48 -19.52 1.53
C PRO A 105 9.63 -19.52 0.49
N HIS A 106 9.67 -18.55 -0.42
CA HIS A 106 10.72 -18.39 -1.43
C HIS A 106 11.82 -17.41 -0.99
N ALA A 107 11.45 -16.41 -0.20
CA ALA A 107 12.34 -15.36 0.25
C ALA A 107 13.15 -15.75 1.49
N GLU A 108 12.62 -16.62 2.36
CA GLU A 108 13.19 -16.98 3.67
C GLU A 108 14.70 -17.29 3.63
N PRO A 109 15.25 -18.08 2.67
CA PRO A 109 16.69 -18.33 2.63
C PRO A 109 17.56 -17.08 2.44
N ARG A 110 17.03 -15.98 1.88
CA ARG A 110 17.75 -14.69 1.77
C ARG A 110 17.75 -13.88 3.07
N TYR A 111 16.86 -14.22 3.99
CA TYR A 111 16.71 -13.56 5.28
C TYR A 111 17.31 -14.41 6.42
N ALA A 112 18.12 -15.43 6.10
CA ALA A 112 18.75 -16.30 7.10
C ALA A 112 19.67 -15.54 8.08
N ASP A 113 20.34 -14.48 7.59
CA ASP A 113 21.21 -13.62 8.39
C ASP A 113 20.48 -12.35 8.88
N SER A 114 19.15 -12.30 8.78
CA SER A 114 18.35 -11.16 9.24
C SER A 114 18.32 -11.13 10.77
N ASP A 115 18.57 -9.95 11.34
CA ASP A 115 18.59 -9.71 12.79
C ASP A 115 17.37 -8.92 13.30
N PHE A 116 16.34 -8.75 12.46
CA PHE A 116 15.10 -8.08 12.86
C PHE A 116 14.43 -8.81 14.02
N GLU A 117 14.11 -8.06 15.06
CA GLU A 117 13.35 -8.49 16.21
C GLU A 117 11.96 -7.85 16.20
N TRP A 118 11.03 -8.41 16.99
CA TRP A 118 9.70 -7.81 17.12
C TRP A 118 9.75 -6.39 17.69
N SER A 119 10.75 -6.06 18.52
CA SER A 119 10.96 -4.73 19.08
C SER A 119 11.34 -3.66 18.05
N ASP A 120 11.73 -4.05 16.83
CA ASP A 120 12.07 -3.10 15.77
C ASP A 120 10.83 -2.52 15.07
N PHE A 121 9.64 -3.02 15.38
CA PHE A 121 8.38 -2.60 14.76
C PHE A 121 7.45 -1.92 15.75
N ASP A 122 6.73 -0.91 15.25
CA ASP A 122 5.73 -0.18 16.04
C ASP A 122 4.61 -1.12 16.55
N ALA A 123 4.17 -0.90 17.79
CA ALA A 123 3.13 -1.71 18.42
C ALA A 123 1.80 -1.68 17.66
N GLY A 124 1.45 -0.55 17.02
CA GLY A 124 0.26 -0.40 16.20
C GLY A 124 0.33 -1.19 14.90
N LEU A 125 1.52 -1.36 14.31
CA LEU A 125 1.75 -2.27 13.18
C LEU A 125 1.59 -3.73 13.64
N LEU A 126 2.26 -4.10 14.73
CA LEU A 126 2.22 -5.48 15.24
C LEU A 126 0.82 -5.91 15.69
N GLY A 127 0.04 -4.98 16.25
CA GLY A 127 -1.36 -5.20 16.60
C GLY A 127 -2.26 -5.55 15.40
N LYS A 128 -1.83 -5.23 14.17
CA LYS A 128 -2.53 -5.61 12.92
C LYS A 128 -1.96 -6.90 12.33
N VAL A 129 -0.62 -7.01 12.30
CA VAL A 129 0.08 -8.12 11.63
C VAL A 129 -0.08 -9.43 12.38
N ARG A 130 0.16 -9.45 13.70
CA ARG A 130 0.20 -10.71 14.46
C ARG A 130 -1.15 -11.45 14.50
N PRO A 131 -2.31 -10.79 14.65
CA PRO A 131 -3.59 -11.48 14.61
C PRO A 131 -3.91 -12.08 13.23
N ALA A 132 -3.50 -11.41 12.14
CA ALA A 132 -3.78 -11.85 10.78
C ALA A 132 -2.76 -12.89 10.26
N PHE A 133 -1.52 -12.82 10.72
CA PHE A 133 -0.40 -13.64 10.25
C PHE A 133 0.46 -14.13 11.43
N PRO A 134 -0.06 -15.03 12.27
CA PRO A 134 0.61 -15.42 13.52
C PRO A 134 1.93 -16.16 13.32
N ASP A 135 2.12 -16.80 12.17
CA ASP A 135 3.30 -17.62 11.86
C ASP A 135 4.43 -16.84 11.16
N LEU A 136 4.21 -15.56 10.82
CA LEU A 136 5.25 -14.76 10.17
C LEU A 136 6.35 -14.37 11.17
N PRO A 137 7.63 -14.55 10.82
CA PRO A 137 8.74 -14.04 11.61
C PRO A 137 8.90 -12.51 11.43
N PRO A 138 9.64 -11.83 12.33
CA PRO A 138 9.94 -10.40 12.21
C PRO A 138 10.51 -10.01 10.83
N ALA A 139 11.39 -10.85 10.28
CA ALA A 139 11.99 -10.63 8.96
C ALA A 139 10.95 -10.59 7.82
N ALA A 140 9.82 -11.28 7.94
CA ALA A 140 8.74 -11.19 6.97
C ALA A 140 7.97 -9.86 7.06
N VAL A 141 7.89 -9.27 8.26
CA VAL A 141 7.35 -7.90 8.45
C VAL A 141 8.28 -6.88 7.81
N ALA A 142 9.59 -7.04 7.96
CA ALA A 142 10.57 -6.22 7.23
C ALA A 142 10.43 -6.37 5.71
N LEU A 143 10.18 -7.58 5.21
CA LEU A 143 9.89 -7.82 3.79
C LEU A 143 8.61 -7.08 3.35
N ALA A 144 7.54 -7.09 4.14
CA ALA A 144 6.31 -6.34 3.85
C ALA A 144 6.59 -4.84 3.71
N LEU A 145 7.34 -4.26 4.66
CA LEU A 145 7.74 -2.86 4.60
C LEU A 145 8.66 -2.55 3.41
N ARG A 146 9.54 -3.47 3.02
CA ARG A 146 10.39 -3.34 1.82
C ARG A 146 9.54 -3.31 0.55
N ILE A 147 8.59 -4.23 0.40
CA ILE A 147 7.67 -4.26 -0.74
C ILE A 147 6.89 -2.94 -0.80
N TRP A 148 6.30 -2.53 0.33
CA TRP A 148 5.56 -1.27 0.40
C TRP A 148 6.41 -0.06 0.02
N SER A 149 7.59 0.08 0.60
CA SER A 149 8.48 1.23 0.36
C SER A 149 8.89 1.34 -1.11
N HIS A 150 9.15 0.21 -1.77
CA HIS A 150 9.54 0.17 -3.17
C HIS A 150 8.38 0.56 -4.10
N LEU A 151 7.20 -0.03 -3.90
CA LEU A 151 6.00 0.29 -4.67
C LEU A 151 5.55 1.74 -4.47
N HIS A 152 5.41 2.15 -3.20
CA HIS A 152 4.98 3.48 -2.83
C HIS A 152 5.97 4.55 -3.30
N GLY A 153 7.27 4.28 -3.20
CA GLY A 153 8.32 5.20 -3.65
C GLY A 153 8.23 5.50 -5.14
N LEU A 154 8.14 4.46 -5.98
CA LEU A 154 8.03 4.62 -7.44
C LEU A 154 6.75 5.37 -7.85
N VAL A 155 5.61 4.99 -7.27
CA VAL A 155 4.32 5.65 -7.54
C VAL A 155 4.34 7.11 -7.08
N SER A 156 4.92 7.39 -5.90
CA SER A 156 5.06 8.76 -5.40
C SER A 156 5.92 9.61 -6.34
N LEU A 157 7.08 9.10 -6.77
CA LEU A 157 7.94 9.82 -7.72
C LEU A 157 7.21 10.14 -9.04
N GLU A 158 6.33 9.24 -9.50
CA GLU A 158 5.49 9.49 -10.68
C GLU A 158 4.42 10.56 -10.42
N ILE A 159 3.67 10.43 -9.32
CA ILE A 159 2.57 11.34 -8.95
C ILE A 159 3.07 12.76 -8.66
N TYR A 160 4.24 12.90 -8.05
CA TYR A 160 4.85 14.21 -7.76
C TYR A 160 5.67 14.75 -8.94
N GLY A 161 5.68 14.06 -10.09
CA GLY A 161 6.32 14.54 -11.32
C GLY A 161 7.85 14.40 -11.36
N HIS A 162 8.45 13.71 -10.38
CA HIS A 162 9.89 13.50 -10.28
C HIS A 162 10.45 12.47 -11.26
N LEU A 163 9.62 11.75 -12.01
CA LEU A 163 10.04 10.85 -13.10
C LEU A 163 9.83 11.43 -14.50
N GLN A 164 8.93 12.41 -14.65
CA GLN A 164 8.49 12.89 -15.97
C GLN A 164 9.60 13.61 -16.74
N ALA A 165 10.56 14.21 -16.03
CA ALA A 165 11.72 14.84 -16.64
C ALA A 165 12.88 13.87 -16.93
N GLN A 166 12.76 12.59 -16.54
CA GLN A 166 13.82 11.59 -16.58
C GLN A 166 13.48 10.38 -17.46
N ALA A 167 12.20 9.97 -17.47
CA ALA A 167 11.74 8.78 -18.18
C ALA A 167 10.51 9.10 -19.04
N LEU A 168 10.63 8.85 -20.35
CA LEU A 168 9.51 8.97 -21.31
C LEU A 168 8.51 7.81 -21.22
N SER A 169 8.76 6.82 -20.36
CA SER A 169 7.87 5.69 -20.12
C SER A 169 7.97 5.21 -18.66
N PRO A 170 7.40 5.96 -17.69
CA PRO A 170 7.40 5.58 -16.27
C PRO A 170 6.82 4.18 -16.02
N GLU A 171 5.83 3.76 -16.80
CA GLU A 171 5.26 2.41 -16.73
C GLU A 171 6.32 1.31 -16.99
N LYS A 172 7.19 1.49 -17.99
CA LYS A 172 8.24 0.49 -18.27
C LYS A 172 9.23 0.37 -17.13
N LEU A 173 9.60 1.52 -16.53
CA LEU A 173 10.45 1.54 -15.35
C LEU A 173 9.78 0.82 -14.18
N PHE A 174 8.52 1.11 -13.90
CA PHE A 174 7.74 0.44 -12.86
C PHE A 174 7.67 -1.07 -13.07
N ARG A 175 7.38 -1.53 -14.29
CA ARG A 175 7.33 -2.96 -14.64
C ARG A 175 8.68 -3.66 -14.47
N GLU A 176 9.77 -3.01 -14.88
CA GLU A 176 11.12 -3.57 -14.71
C GLU A 176 11.49 -3.67 -13.23
N GLU A 177 11.26 -2.61 -12.46
CA GLU A 177 11.52 -2.58 -11.02
C GLU A 177 10.70 -3.63 -10.26
N LEU A 178 9.44 -3.82 -10.64
CA LEU A 178 8.58 -4.87 -10.08
C LEU A 178 9.11 -6.27 -10.43
N ALA A 179 9.57 -6.49 -11.65
CA ALA A 179 10.19 -7.75 -12.07
C ALA A 179 11.51 -8.01 -11.32
N GLN A 180 12.34 -6.98 -11.10
CA GLN A 180 13.56 -7.07 -10.28
C GLN A 180 13.24 -7.39 -8.82
N LEU A 181 12.23 -6.75 -8.24
CA LEU A 181 11.75 -7.04 -6.88
C LEU A 181 11.37 -8.52 -6.75
N ILE A 182 10.53 -9.05 -7.66
CA ILE A 182 10.09 -10.45 -7.63
C ILE A 182 11.28 -11.41 -7.78
N ARG A 183 12.21 -11.13 -8.71
CA ARG A 183 13.44 -11.93 -8.85
C ARG A 183 14.29 -11.93 -7.58
N SER A 184 14.36 -10.80 -6.87
CA SER A 184 15.11 -10.69 -5.62
C SER A 184 14.54 -11.60 -4.52
N LEU A 185 13.26 -11.97 -4.59
CA LEU A 185 12.56 -12.87 -3.67
C LEU A 185 12.70 -14.36 -4.03
N SER A 186 13.52 -14.71 -5.03
CA SER A 186 13.65 -16.08 -5.58
C SER A 186 12.37 -16.64 -6.23
N ILE A 187 11.36 -15.81 -6.49
CA ILE A 187 10.13 -16.29 -7.11
C ILE A 187 10.36 -16.37 -8.62
N THR A 188 10.31 -17.57 -9.17
CA THR A 188 10.40 -17.78 -10.63
C THR A 188 9.00 -17.60 -11.22
N PRO A 189 8.81 -16.78 -12.28
CA PRO A 189 7.53 -16.71 -12.97
C PRO A 189 7.12 -18.10 -13.48
N GLN A 190 5.88 -18.53 -13.21
CA GLN A 190 5.31 -19.65 -13.95
C GLN A 190 5.04 -19.14 -15.37
N GLY A 191 5.68 -19.75 -16.36
CA GLY A 191 5.62 -19.36 -17.76
C GLY A 191 4.28 -19.60 -18.42
#